data_AF-A0A645D9S3-F1
#
_entry.id   AF-A0A645D9S3-F1
#
_cell.length_a   1.000
_cell.length_b   1.000
_cell.length_c   1.000
_cell.angle_alpha   90.00
_cell.angle_beta   90.00
_cell.angle_gamma   90.00
#
_symmetry.space_group_name_H-M   'P 1'
#
loop_
_entity.id
_entity.type
_entity.pdbx_description
1 polymer ?
#
loop_
_entity_poly.entity_id
_entity_poly.type
_entity_poly.pdbx_seq_one_letter_code
_entity_poly.pdbx_strand_id
1 'polypeptide(L)'
;MAHPEPRRVQKWLFGKRTARIGTMIPVQMGICPKCRSRFLLMEYLPMLIPVVVGIAALFVFSMDAVKGPLVDISMFAPFGGWLICVLLAALVGKLVTDALVRGWSTEMETDVLKHPVIAEMVEKGWTPITAKSRTKLLFSKSRMAKGLGTGESDSTAE
;
A
#
# COMPACT_ATOMS: atom_id res chain seq x y z
N MET A 1 -15.02 -0.99 1.51
CA MET A 1 -15.39 -2.17 2.32
C MET A 1 -16.36 -3.02 1.51
N ALA A 2 -16.28 -4.35 1.65
CA ALA A 2 -17.12 -5.32 0.98
C ALA A 2 -17.87 -6.16 2.01
N HIS A 3 -19.16 -6.38 1.77
CA HIS A 3 -19.98 -7.26 2.57
C HIS A 3 -20.54 -8.39 1.68
N PRO A 4 -20.54 -9.66 2.16
CA PRO A 4 -21.02 -10.79 1.38
C PRO A 4 -22.52 -10.74 1.11
N GLU A 5 -23.28 -10.01 1.94
CA GLU A 5 -24.72 -9.82 1.76
C GLU A 5 -25.05 -8.50 1.06
N PRO A 6 -26.15 -8.44 0.28
CA PRO A 6 -27.05 -9.54 -0.08
C PRO A 6 -26.40 -10.49 -1.08
N ARG A 7 -26.72 -11.78 -0.99
CA ARG A 7 -26.18 -12.80 -1.90
C ARG A 7 -26.65 -12.53 -3.32
N ARG A 8 -25.78 -11.97 -4.16
CA ARG A 8 -26.06 -11.74 -5.58
C ARG A 8 -25.59 -12.93 -6.40
N VAL A 9 -26.35 -13.31 -7.41
CA VAL A 9 -25.97 -14.36 -8.36
C VAL A 9 -25.44 -13.68 -9.62
N GLN A 10 -24.18 -13.95 -9.96
CA GLN A 10 -23.57 -13.48 -11.21
C GLN A 10 -23.73 -14.54 -12.29
N LYS A 11 -24.10 -14.10 -13.50
CA LYS A 11 -24.07 -14.94 -14.70
C LYS A 11 -22.60 -15.10 -15.12
N TRP A 12 -22.14 -16.34 -15.22
CA TRP A 12 -20.85 -16.73 -15.77
C TRP A 12 -21.10 -17.47 -17.09
N LEU A 13 -20.13 -17.47 -17.99
CA LEU A 13 -20.09 -18.29 -19.22
C LEU A 13 -20.58 -19.75 -19.10
N PHE A 14 -20.55 -20.38 -17.92
CA PHE A 14 -20.96 -21.78 -17.70
C PHE A 14 -22.03 -21.95 -16.62
N GLY A 15 -22.80 -20.90 -16.32
CA GLY A 15 -23.95 -21.00 -15.41
C GLY A 15 -24.07 -19.83 -14.43
N LYS A 16 -24.67 -20.12 -13.27
CA LYS A 16 -24.92 -19.14 -12.21
C LYS A 16 -23.94 -19.39 -11.06
N ARG A 17 -23.15 -18.39 -10.68
CA ARG A 17 -22.25 -18.44 -9.52
C ARG A 17 -22.70 -17.42 -8.49
N THR A 18 -22.69 -17.80 -7.22
CA THR A 18 -22.88 -16.84 -6.12
C THR A 18 -21.69 -15.88 -6.09
N ALA A 19 -21.98 -14.58 -6.15
CA ALA A 19 -20.96 -13.54 -6.04
C ALA A 19 -20.37 -13.57 -4.64
N ARG A 20 -19.04 -13.48 -4.55
CA ARG A 20 -18.32 -13.44 -3.26
C ARG A 20 -18.57 -12.15 -2.49
N ILE A 21 -18.98 -11.09 -3.20
CA ILE A 21 -19.25 -9.75 -2.68
C ILE A 21 -20.68 -9.39 -3.09
N GLY A 22 -21.53 -9.14 -2.10
CA GLY A 22 -22.93 -8.75 -2.29
C GLY A 22 -23.07 -7.24 -2.44
N THR A 23 -22.47 -6.50 -1.51
CA THR A 23 -22.41 -5.04 -1.52
C THR A 23 -21.00 -4.53 -1.28
N MET A 24 -20.73 -3.34 -1.81
CA MET A 24 -19.48 -2.64 -1.64
C MET A 24 -19.78 -1.17 -1.34
N ILE A 25 -19.17 -0.64 -0.28
CA ILE A 25 -19.31 0.76 0.11
C ILE A 25 -17.93 1.41 0.18
N PRO A 26 -17.72 2.56 -0.50
CA PRO A 26 -16.51 3.36 -0.33
C PRO A 26 -16.57 4.06 1.03
N VAL A 27 -15.63 3.75 1.92
CA VAL A 27 -15.51 4.46 3.19
C VAL A 27 -14.55 5.63 2.97
N GLN A 28 -15.06 6.85 3.10
CA GLN A 28 -14.27 8.06 3.02
C GLN A 28 -13.99 8.58 4.41
N MET A 29 -12.74 8.95 4.68
CA MET A 29 -12.32 9.55 5.94
C MET A 29 -11.52 10.81 5.65
N GLY A 30 -11.74 11.86 6.43
CA GLY A 30 -10.90 13.05 6.41
C GLY A 30 -9.52 12.71 6.98
N ILE A 31 -8.46 13.28 6.40
CA ILE A 31 -7.10 13.10 6.90
C ILE A 31 -6.34 14.42 6.88
N CYS A 32 -5.55 14.65 7.92
CA CYS A 32 -4.66 15.79 8.01
C CYS A 32 -3.50 15.68 6.99
N PRO A 33 -2.95 16.79 6.45
CA PRO A 33 -1.87 16.73 5.47
C PRO A 33 -0.59 16.05 6.02
N LYS A 34 -0.29 16.24 7.32
CA LYS A 34 0.84 15.58 8.00
C LYS A 34 0.63 14.06 8.11
N CYS A 35 -0.58 13.64 8.43
CA CYS A 35 -0.97 12.24 8.57
C CYS A 35 -0.90 11.54 7.20
N ARG A 36 -1.40 12.22 6.16
CA ARG A 36 -1.35 11.77 4.77
C ARG A 36 0.08 11.51 4.31
N SER A 37 1.01 12.42 4.55
CA SER A 37 2.41 12.23 4.13
C SER A 37 3.07 11.05 4.85
N ARG A 38 2.79 10.86 6.15
CA ARG A 38 3.26 9.70 6.92
C ARG A 38 2.71 8.39 6.36
N PHE A 39 1.41 8.30 6.06
CA PHE A 39 0.82 7.11 5.44
C PHE A 39 1.44 6.76 4.09
N LEU A 40 1.60 7.77 3.22
CA LEU A 40 2.28 7.58 1.94
C LEU A 40 3.73 7.11 2.16
N LEU A 41 4.45 7.69 3.12
CA LEU A 41 5.81 7.26 3.43
C LEU A 41 5.83 5.79 3.88
N MET A 42 4.93 5.36 4.77
CA MET A 42 4.88 3.94 5.20
C MET A 42 4.59 2.97 4.04
N GLU A 43 3.81 3.38 3.05
CA GLU A 43 3.48 2.54 1.89
C GLU A 43 4.63 2.47 0.89
N TYR A 44 5.27 3.60 0.58
CA TYR A 44 6.27 3.68 -0.48
C TYR A 44 7.71 3.45 -0.01
N LEU A 45 8.06 3.78 1.22
CA LEU A 45 9.43 3.66 1.74
C LEU A 45 10.05 2.26 1.62
N PRO A 46 9.35 1.14 1.92
CA PRO A 46 9.95 -0.19 1.77
C PRO A 46 10.23 -0.59 0.31
N MET A 47 9.61 0.08 -0.66
CA MET A 47 9.90 -0.09 -2.09
C MET A 47 10.94 0.93 -2.58
N LEU A 48 10.85 2.18 -2.13
CA LEU A 48 11.69 3.27 -2.60
C LEU A 48 13.16 3.05 -2.23
N ILE A 49 13.44 2.58 -1.01
CA ILE A 49 14.81 2.30 -0.55
C ILE A 49 15.53 1.29 -1.45
N PRO A 50 15.02 0.05 -1.67
CA PRO A 50 15.71 -0.92 -2.53
C PRO A 50 15.79 -0.47 -3.99
N VAL A 51 14.82 0.31 -4.49
CA VAL A 51 14.89 0.86 -5.86
C VAL A 51 16.02 1.87 -6.00
N VAL A 52 16.13 2.84 -5.09
CA VAL A 52 17.18 3.86 -5.13
C VAL A 52 18.55 3.23 -4.94
N VAL A 53 18.70 2.33 -3.96
CA VAL A 53 19.96 1.62 -3.74
C VAL A 53 20.29 0.70 -4.91
N GLY A 54 19.29 0.04 -5.50
CA GLY A 54 19.48 -0.81 -6.67
C GLY A 54 19.98 -0.04 -7.89
N ILE A 55 19.43 1.16 -8.15
CA ILE A 55 19.91 2.03 -9.23
C ILE A 55 21.33 2.50 -8.94
N ALA A 56 21.61 2.97 -7.72
CA ALA A 56 22.95 3.43 -7.34
C ALA A 56 24.00 2.31 -7.44
N ALA A 57 23.67 1.12 -6.91
CA ALA A 57 24.53 -0.05 -6.99
C ALA A 57 24.76 -0.47 -8.45
N LEU A 58 23.74 -0.40 -9.31
CA LEU A 58 23.88 -0.70 -10.74
C LEU A 58 24.92 0.22 -11.39
N PHE A 59 24.87 1.52 -11.13
CA PHE A 59 25.89 2.45 -11.62
C PHE A 59 27.28 2.10 -11.09
N VAL A 60 27.43 1.83 -9.79
CA VAL A 60 28.71 1.47 -9.19
C VAL A 60 29.29 0.20 -9.80
N PHE A 61 28.51 -0.87 -9.93
CA PHE A 61 28.95 -2.14 -10.51
C PHE A 61 29.14 -2.08 -12.04
N SER A 62 28.67 -1.03 -12.70
CA SER A 62 28.91 -0.78 -14.13
C SER A 62 30.20 -0.01 -14.40
N MET A 63 30.81 0.60 -13.38
CA MET A 63 32.10 1.31 -13.54
C MET A 63 33.23 0.31 -13.76
N ASP A 64 34.09 0.55 -14.75
CA ASP A 64 35.19 -0.35 -15.10
C ASP A 64 36.15 -0.61 -13.92
N ALA A 65 36.33 0.38 -13.05
CA ALA A 65 37.14 0.28 -11.83
C ALA A 65 36.63 -0.78 -10.84
N VAL A 66 35.31 -1.06 -10.84
CA VAL A 66 34.68 -2.04 -9.94
C VAL A 66 34.38 -3.33 -10.69
N LYS A 67 33.94 -3.22 -11.94
CA LYS A 67 33.58 -4.35 -12.78
C LYS A 67 34.78 -5.23 -13.11
N GLY A 68 35.91 -4.63 -13.51
CA GLY A 68 37.15 -5.35 -13.86
C GLY A 68 37.57 -6.40 -12.82
N PRO A 69 37.88 -5.99 -11.57
CA PRO A 69 38.32 -6.93 -10.53
C PRO A 69 37.26 -7.96 -10.15
N LEU A 70 35.97 -7.65 -10.31
CA LEU A 70 34.90 -8.62 -10.02
C LEU A 70 34.75 -9.66 -11.13
N VAL A 71 34.87 -9.25 -12.39
CA VAL A 71 34.79 -10.17 -13.55
C VAL A 71 35.96 -11.14 -13.57
N ASP A 72 37.13 -10.72 -13.08
CA ASP A 72 38.31 -11.59 -12.95
C ASP A 72 38.08 -12.77 -11.99
N ILE A 73 37.19 -12.63 -11.00
CA ILE A 73 36.79 -13.73 -10.10
C ILE A 73 35.74 -14.60 -10.79
N SER A 74 34.68 -13.99 -11.30
CA SER A 74 33.69 -14.68 -12.13
C SER A 74 32.89 -13.68 -12.95
N MET A 75 32.53 -14.08 -14.17
CA MET A 75 31.71 -13.27 -15.07
C MET A 75 30.38 -12.82 -14.44
N PHE A 76 29.83 -13.58 -13.49
CA PHE A 76 28.56 -13.28 -12.81
C PHE A 76 28.71 -12.51 -11.49
N ALA A 77 29.92 -12.28 -10.98
CA ALA A 77 30.14 -11.60 -9.69
C ALA A 77 29.55 -10.18 -9.60
N PRO A 78 29.64 -9.31 -10.63
CA PRO A 78 29.03 -7.96 -10.56
C PRO A 78 27.51 -8.01 -10.39
N PHE A 79 26.85 -8.94 -11.08
CA PHE A 79 25.41 -9.13 -10.97
C PHE A 79 25.02 -9.70 -9.59
N GLY A 80 25.80 -10.66 -9.08
CA GLY A 80 25.60 -11.21 -7.73
C GLY A 80 25.77 -10.15 -6.65
N GLY A 81 26.81 -9.31 -6.73
CA GLY A 81 27.04 -8.19 -5.82
C GLY A 81 25.88 -7.18 -5.82
N TRP A 82 25.42 -6.80 -7.01
CA TRP A 82 24.24 -5.95 -7.16
C TRP A 82 22.99 -6.54 -6.50
N LEU A 83 22.71 -7.82 -6.76
CA LEU A 83 21.54 -8.51 -6.21
C LEU A 83 21.58 -8.55 -4.67
N ILE A 84 22.76 -8.84 -4.09
CA ILE A 84 22.97 -8.82 -2.64
C ILE A 84 22.71 -7.42 -2.06
N CYS A 85 23.22 -6.37 -2.70
CA CYS A 85 22.97 -4.99 -2.27
C CYS A 85 21.47 -4.65 -2.27
N VAL A 86 20.72 -5.05 -3.29
CA VAL A 86 19.27 -4.83 -3.37
C VAL A 86 18.53 -5.59 -2.26
N LEU A 87 18.90 -6.84 -2.00
CA LEU A 87 18.30 -7.64 -0.93
C LEU A 87 18.56 -7.04 0.45
N LEU A 88 19.79 -6.60 0.72
CA LEU A 88 20.14 -5.91 1.95
C LEU A 88 19.37 -4.60 2.10
N ALA A 89 19.25 -3.82 1.02
CA ALA A 89 18.46 -2.59 1.02
C ALA A 89 16.97 -2.84 1.27
N ALA A 90 16.40 -3.94 0.77
CA ALA A 90 15.03 -4.33 1.04
C ALA A 90 14.82 -4.68 2.53
N LEU A 91 15.76 -5.39 3.14
CA LEU A 91 15.74 -5.69 4.58
C LEU A 91 15.84 -4.41 5.42
N VAL A 92 16.80 -3.54 5.11
CA VAL A 92 16.96 -2.24 5.79
C VAL A 92 15.70 -1.39 5.61
N GLY A 93 15.14 -1.32 4.41
CA GLY A 93 13.93 -0.54 4.13
C GLY A 93 12.72 -1.03 4.92
N LYS A 94 12.59 -2.35 5.10
CA LYS A 94 11.56 -2.93 5.98
C LYS A 94 11.79 -2.53 7.44
N LEU A 95 13.02 -2.66 7.95
CA LEU A 95 13.34 -2.32 9.35
C LEU A 95 13.11 -0.84 9.66
N VAL A 96 13.53 0.05 8.76
CA VAL A 96 13.30 1.50 8.91
C VAL A 96 11.80 1.80 8.91
N THR A 97 11.03 1.16 8.02
CA THR A 97 9.58 1.33 7.98
C THR A 97 8.93 0.86 9.28
N ASP A 98 9.34 -0.30 9.81
CA ASP A 98 8.80 -0.83 11.06
C ASP A 98 9.15 0.05 12.27
N ALA A 99 10.35 0.65 12.29
CA ALA A 99 10.75 1.61 13.32
C ALA A 99 9.91 2.90 13.26
N LEU A 100 9.67 3.44 12.06
CA LEU A 100 8.82 4.62 11.86
C LEU A 100 7.37 4.36 12.25
N VAL A 101 6.83 3.17 11.92
CA VAL A 101 5.49 2.76 12.33
C VAL A 101 5.38 2.76 13.86
N ARG A 102 6.38 2.22 14.57
CA ARG A 102 6.40 2.23 16.05
C ARG A 102 6.42 3.66 16.60
N GLY A 103 7.28 4.52 16.06
CA GLY A 103 7.34 5.92 16.50
C GLY A 103 6.06 6.71 16.23
N TRP A 104 5.39 6.47 15.11
CA TRP A 104 4.14 7.17 14.78
C TRP A 104 2.91 6.59 15.46
N SER A 105 2.97 5.36 15.95
CA SER A 105 1.85 4.74 16.66
C SER A 105 1.42 5.49 17.94
N THR A 106 2.31 6.34 18.48
CA THR A 106 2.01 7.21 19.62
C THR A 106 1.20 8.46 19.25
N GLU A 107 1.31 8.94 18.01
CA GLU A 107 0.66 10.17 17.54
C GLU A 107 -0.52 9.92 16.60
N MET A 108 -0.56 8.77 15.91
CA MET A 108 -1.57 8.44 14.93
C MET A 108 -1.84 6.93 14.90
N GLU A 109 -3.09 6.57 14.60
CA GLU A 109 -3.44 5.19 14.28
C GLU A 109 -2.77 4.79 12.96
N THR A 110 -1.72 3.97 13.03
CA THR A 110 -0.99 3.49 11.85
C THR A 110 -1.74 2.40 11.07
N ASP A 111 -2.77 1.82 11.70
CA ASP A 111 -3.66 0.85 11.09
C ASP A 111 -5.09 1.40 11.04
N VAL A 112 -5.60 1.51 9.82
CA VAL A 112 -6.93 2.03 9.52
C VAL A 112 -8.03 1.15 10.10
N LEU A 113 -7.77 -0.16 10.22
CA LEU A 113 -8.74 -1.09 10.78
C LEU A 113 -9.00 -0.86 12.27
N LYS A 114 -8.09 -0.18 12.98
CA LYS A 114 -8.26 0.19 14.39
C LYS A 114 -9.17 1.40 14.59
N HIS A 115 -9.47 2.15 13.53
CA HIS A 115 -10.38 3.28 13.64
C HIS A 115 -11.75 2.78 14.12
N PRO A 116 -12.37 3.39 15.16
CA PRO A 116 -13.53 2.81 15.86
C PRO A 116 -14.70 2.48 14.92
N VAL A 117 -15.01 3.38 13.99
CA VAL A 117 -16.06 3.16 12.97
C VAL A 117 -15.74 1.97 12.06
N ILE A 118 -14.46 1.78 11.72
CA ILE A 118 -14.02 0.72 10.81
C ILE A 118 -13.98 -0.62 11.56
N ALA A 119 -13.54 -0.62 12.81
CA ALA A 119 -13.58 -1.78 13.69
C ALA A 119 -15.03 -2.28 13.85
N GLU A 120 -15.98 -1.38 14.12
CA GLU A 120 -17.41 -1.73 14.21
C GLU A 120 -17.96 -2.29 12.88
N MET A 121 -17.53 -1.73 11.74
CA MET A 121 -17.87 -2.31 10.43
C MET A 121 -17.31 -3.72 10.27
N VAL A 122 -16.06 -3.96 10.67
CA VAL A 122 -15.43 -5.29 10.61
C VAL A 122 -16.16 -6.29 11.50
N GLU A 123 -16.55 -5.89 12.72
CA GLU A 123 -17.37 -6.70 13.63
C GLU A 123 -18.73 -7.06 13.00
N LYS A 124 -19.32 -6.14 12.22
CA LYS A 124 -20.56 -6.37 11.45
C LYS A 124 -20.33 -7.18 10.15
N GLY A 125 -19.16 -7.77 9.94
CA GLY A 125 -18.87 -8.64 8.79
C GLY A 125 -18.39 -7.91 7.52
N TRP A 126 -18.06 -6.62 7.61
CA TRP A 126 -17.47 -5.88 6.48
C TRP A 126 -15.98 -6.15 6.38
N THR A 127 -15.49 -6.41 5.18
CA THR A 127 -14.06 -6.71 4.96
C THR A 127 -13.43 -5.76 3.94
N PRO A 128 -12.15 -5.38 4.10
CA PRO A 128 -11.43 -4.66 3.07
C PRO A 128 -11.18 -5.60 1.87
N ILE A 129 -11.31 -5.06 0.65
CA ILE A 129 -11.12 -5.82 -0.60
C ILE A 129 -9.64 -6.21 -0.78
N THR A 130 -8.73 -5.39 -0.25
CA THR A 130 -7.28 -5.49 -0.41
C THR A 130 -6.62 -6.07 0.85
N ALA A 131 -7.07 -7.25 1.30
CA ALA A 131 -6.62 -7.88 2.55
C ALA A 131 -5.17 -8.43 2.54
N LYS A 132 -4.28 -8.00 1.63
CA LYS A 132 -2.99 -8.70 1.40
C LYS A 132 -1.81 -8.27 2.28
N SER A 133 -1.94 -7.24 3.12
CA SER A 133 -0.98 -6.95 4.22
C SER A 133 -1.30 -5.65 4.98
N ARG A 134 -1.73 -4.61 4.24
CA ARG A 134 -2.31 -3.36 4.75
C ARG A 134 -3.44 -2.93 3.83
N THR A 135 -4.51 -2.40 4.40
CA THR A 135 -5.59 -1.80 3.61
C THR A 135 -5.02 -0.62 2.83
N LYS A 136 -4.89 -0.76 1.50
CA LYS A 136 -4.41 0.32 0.65
C LYS A 136 -5.38 1.50 0.69
N LEU A 137 -4.88 2.65 1.11
CA LEU A 137 -5.65 3.90 1.13
C LEU A 137 -5.45 4.65 -0.18
N LEU A 138 -6.55 5.12 -0.75
CA LEU A 138 -6.52 5.99 -1.91
C LEU A 138 -6.78 7.42 -1.43
N PHE A 139 -5.77 8.28 -1.54
CA PHE A 139 -5.88 9.67 -1.17
C PHE A 139 -6.28 10.52 -2.38
N SER A 140 -7.47 11.11 -2.34
CA SER A 140 -7.92 12.12 -3.30
C SER A 140 -7.79 13.52 -2.71
N LYS A 141 -7.53 14.54 -3.56
CA LYS A 141 -7.57 15.96 -3.15
C LYS A 141 -9.00 16.48 -3.04
N SER A 142 -9.92 15.94 -3.84
CA SER A 142 -11.33 16.29 -3.81
C SER A 142 -12.15 15.19 -3.14
N ARG A 143 -13.23 15.59 -2.46
CA ARG A 143 -14.28 14.65 -2.07
C ARG A 143 -14.87 14.03 -3.33
N MET A 144 -15.28 12.77 -3.23
CA MET A 144 -15.97 12.11 -4.33
C MET A 144 -17.28 12.86 -4.59
N ALA A 145 -17.47 13.39 -5.79
CA ALA A 145 -18.62 14.25 -6.12
C ALA A 145 -19.87 13.46 -6.54
N LYS A 146 -19.73 12.17 -6.86
CA LYS A 146 -20.82 11.30 -7.32
C LYS A 146 -20.60 9.86 -6.84
N GLY A 147 -21.65 9.20 -6.33
CA GLY A 147 -21.65 7.78 -5.99
C GLY A 147 -22.41 7.44 -4.71
N LEU A 148 -22.44 6.15 -4.36
CA LEU A 148 -22.96 5.69 -3.06
C LEU A 148 -22.13 6.31 -1.92
N GLY A 149 -22.80 7.06 -1.03
CA GLY A 149 -22.15 7.77 0.08
C GLY A 149 -21.74 9.22 -0.21
N THR A 150 -22.06 9.75 -1.39
CA THR A 150 -21.98 11.20 -1.66
C THR A 150 -23.36 11.78 -1.40
N GLY A 151 -23.59 12.35 -0.21
CA GLY A 151 -24.77 13.20 0.01
C GLY A 151 -24.69 14.41 -0.92
N GLU A 152 -25.85 14.98 -1.31
CA GLU A 152 -25.86 16.30 -1.94
C GLU A 152 -25.07 17.24 -1.03
N SER A 153 -24.01 17.84 -1.57
CA SER A 153 -23.45 19.00 -0.91
C SER A 153 -24.56 20.05 -0.93
N ASP A 154 -25.03 20.47 0.23
CA ASP A 154 -25.73 21.75 0.37
C ASP A 154 -24.78 22.84 -0.12
N SER A 155 -24.77 23.05 -1.43
CA SER A 155 -24.16 24.18 -2.12
C SER A 155 -25.27 24.99 -2.76
N THR A 156 -26.31 25.23 -1.97
CA THR A 156 -27.33 26.27 -2.14
C THR A 156 -27.53 26.94 -0.79
N ALA A 157 -26.51 27.68 -0.36
CA ALA A 157 -26.65 28.76 0.60
C ALA A 157 -25.50 29.74 0.36
N GLU A 158 -25.88 30.87 -0.26
CA GLU A 158 -25.13 32.10 -0.62
C GLU A 158 -24.18 32.07 -1.84
#